data_AF-A0A822XJ76-F1
#
_entry.id   AF-A0A822XJ76-F1
#
_cell.length_a   1.000
_cell.length_b   1.000
_cell.length_c   1.000
_cell.angle_alpha   90.00
_cell.angle_beta   90.00
_cell.angle_gamma   90.00
#
_symmetry.space_group_name_H-M   'P 1'
#
loop_
_entity.id
_entity.type
_entity.pdbx_description
1 polymer ?
#
loop_
_entity_poly.entity_id
_entity_poly.type
_entity_poly.pdbx_seq_one_letter_code
_entity_poly.pdbx_strand_id
1 'polypeptide(L)'
;MVNLEAQESVPRSVPPKVMAVLDEFVDVMPPQLPKTLPPRHEVDHKIELEPGAKAPARPPYRMAPPELAELRMQLNELLEAGFIQPSKAPYGAPVLF
;
A
#
# COMPACT_ATOMS: atom_id res chain seq x y z
N MET A 1 -20.28 30.94 12.99
CA MET A 1 -19.25 30.88 11.94
C MET A 1 -17.96 31.34 12.60
N VAL A 2 -17.18 30.40 13.13
CA VAL A 2 -15.93 30.68 13.84
C VAL A 2 -14.78 30.32 12.92
N ASN A 3 -13.91 31.29 12.65
CA ASN A 3 -12.69 31.11 11.87
C ASN A 3 -11.75 30.19 12.64
N LEU A 4 -11.47 29.02 12.06
CA LEU A 4 -10.41 28.14 12.50
C LEU A 4 -9.19 28.49 11.66
N GLU A 5 -8.46 29.53 12.05
CA GLU A 5 -7.12 29.73 11.51
C GLU A 5 -6.29 28.55 11.99
N ALA A 6 -5.95 27.66 11.06
CA ALA A 6 -4.94 26.65 11.27
C ALA A 6 -3.65 27.39 11.63
N GLN A 7 -3.27 27.37 12.91
CA GLN A 7 -1.93 27.77 13.30
C GLN A 7 -0.97 26.83 12.58
N GLU A 8 -0.35 27.30 11.51
CA GLU A 8 0.84 26.67 10.96
C GLU A 8 1.87 26.63 12.08
N SER A 9 2.00 25.46 12.70
CA SER A 9 3.00 25.21 13.72
C SER A 9 4.38 25.45 13.08
N VAL A 10 5.14 26.40 13.62
CA VAL A 10 6.56 26.62 13.31
C VAL A 10 7.23 25.26 13.08
N PRO A 11 7.95 25.02 11.96
CA PRO A 11 8.63 23.75 11.76
C PRO A 11 9.57 23.57 12.94
N ARG A 12 9.30 22.57 13.80
CA ARG A 12 10.20 22.19 14.87
C ARG A 12 11.55 21.91 14.20
N SER A 13 12.57 22.73 14.47
CA SER A 13 13.90 22.48 13.95
C SER A 13 14.34 21.12 14.48
N VAL A 14 14.53 20.16 13.58
CA VAL A 14 15.00 18.83 13.94
C VAL A 14 16.38 18.98 14.60
N PRO A 15 16.60 18.47 15.82
CA PRO A 15 17.90 18.61 16.50
C PRO A 15 19.04 18.03 15.63
N PRO A 16 20.25 18.60 15.64
CA PRO A 16 21.35 18.16 14.77
C PRO A 16 21.69 16.67 14.90
N LYS A 17 21.58 16.11 16.11
CA LYS A 17 21.79 14.68 16.35
C LYS A 17 20.74 13.80 15.68
N VAL A 18 19.50 14.28 15.57
CA VAL A 18 18.42 13.56 14.88
C VAL A 18 18.60 13.66 13.37
N MET A 19 19.03 14.83 12.87
CA MET A 19 19.34 15.00 11.45
C MET A 19 20.45 14.05 11.00
N ALA A 20 21.52 13.91 11.79
CA ALA A 20 22.61 12.99 11.49
C ALA A 20 22.14 11.53 11.33
N VAL A 21 21.15 11.10 12.15
CA VAL A 21 20.56 9.75 12.03
C VAL A 21 19.68 9.65 10.79
N LEU A 22 18.89 10.67 10.47
CA LEU A 22 18.05 10.67 9.27
C LEU A 22 18.90 10.61 7.98
N ASP A 23 20.01 11.35 7.96
CA ASP A 23 20.96 11.33 6.84
C ASP A 23 21.67 9.96 6.72
N GLU A 24 21.98 9.31 7.84
CA GLU A 24 22.60 7.98 7.88
C GLU A 24 21.67 6.88 7.30
N PHE A 25 20.37 6.98 7.54
CA PHE A 25 19.36 5.98 7.14
C PHE A 25 18.43 6.45 6.03
N VAL A 26 18.89 7.38 5.19
CA VAL A 26 18.10 7.98 4.10
C VAL A 26 17.61 6.94 3.09
N ASP A 27 18.34 5.83 2.92
CA ASP A 27 17.99 4.71 2.05
C ASP A 27 16.91 3.79 2.64
N VAL A 28 16.77 3.76 3.97
CA VAL A 28 15.76 2.96 4.68
C VAL A 28 14.39 3.65 4.72
N MET A 29 14.36 4.99 4.67
CA MET A 29 13.12 5.79 4.70
C MET A 29 12.98 6.67 3.45
N PRO A 30 12.90 6.09 2.24
CA PRO A 30 12.68 6.87 1.04
C PRO A 30 11.31 7.55 1.07
N PRO A 31 11.14 8.72 0.41
CA PRO A 31 9.88 9.45 0.38
C PRO A 31 8.76 8.70 -0.36
N GLN A 32 9.10 7.71 -1.19
CA GLN A 32 8.18 6.76 -1.82
C GLN A 32 8.75 5.35 -1.74
N LEU A 33 7.88 4.35 -1.66
CA LEU A 33 8.29 2.95 -1.69
C LEU A 33 8.94 2.58 -3.03
N PRO A 34 10.01 1.77 -3.04
CA PRO A 34 10.59 1.24 -4.27
C PRO A 34 9.55 0.47 -5.08
N LYS A 35 9.46 0.71 -6.39
CA LYS A 35 8.55 0.00 -7.31
C LYS A 35 9.07 -1.38 -7.72
N THR A 36 9.65 -2.12 -6.78
CA THR A 36 10.27 -3.43 -7.01
C THR A 36 10.00 -4.32 -5.82
N LEU A 37 9.77 -5.61 -6.08
CA LEU A 37 9.65 -6.59 -5.00
C LEU A 37 10.93 -6.63 -4.16
N PRO A 38 10.81 -6.79 -2.83
CA PRO A 38 11.97 -7.04 -2.00
C PRO A 38 12.66 -8.35 -2.44
N PRO A 39 13.96 -8.50 -2.15
CA PRO A 39 14.66 -9.76 -2.34
C PRO A 39 13.93 -10.91 -1.63
N ARG A 40 14.04 -12.12 -2.17
CA ARG A 40 13.55 -13.31 -1.46
C ARG A 40 14.37 -13.52 -0.19
N HIS A 41 13.67 -13.82 0.90
CA HIS A 41 14.26 -14.14 2.19
C HIS A 41 14.04 -15.63 2.53
N GLU A 42 14.63 -16.11 3.62
CA GLU A 42 14.50 -17.50 4.07
C GLU A 42 13.07 -17.88 4.47
N VAL A 43 12.26 -16.89 4.85
CA VAL A 43 10.89 -17.05 5.31
C VAL A 43 9.95 -16.33 4.35
N ASP A 44 9.04 -17.08 3.74
CA ASP A 44 7.95 -16.55 2.93
C ASP A 44 6.65 -16.49 3.74
N HIS A 45 5.80 -15.51 3.42
CA HIS A 45 4.46 -15.44 3.99
C HIS A 45 3.59 -16.57 3.44
N LYS A 46 2.96 -17.33 4.34
CA LYS A 46 2.03 -18.41 4.01
C LYS A 46 0.70 -18.19 4.74
N ILE A 47 -0.39 -18.36 4.02
CA ILE A 47 -1.74 -18.39 4.58
C ILE A 47 -2.13 -19.85 4.77
N GLU A 48 -2.30 -20.27 6.02
CA GLU A 48 -2.78 -21.61 6.35
C GLU A 48 -4.31 -21.65 6.37
N LEU A 49 -4.87 -22.69 5.77
CA LEU A 49 -6.31 -22.86 5.68
C LEU A 49 -6.78 -23.88 6.71
N GLU A 50 -7.92 -23.61 7.34
CA GLU A 50 -8.58 -24.58 8.19
C GLU A 50 -9.01 -25.81 7.37
N PRO A 51 -8.97 -27.03 7.96
CA PRO A 51 -9.44 -28.23 7.29
C PRO A 51 -10.89 -28.09 6.79
N GLY A 52 -11.12 -28.31 5.50
CA GLY A 52 -12.45 -28.22 4.88
C GLY A 52 -12.89 -26.78 4.51
N ALA A 53 -12.01 -25.77 4.68
CA ALA A 53 -12.30 -24.42 4.23
C ALA A 53 -12.59 -24.37 2.72
N LYS A 54 -13.69 -23.69 2.36
CA LYS A 54 -14.05 -23.44 0.95
C LYS A 54 -13.45 -22.11 0.50
N ALA A 55 -12.94 -22.06 -0.71
CA ALA A 55 -12.41 -20.82 -1.28
C ALA A 55 -13.54 -19.77 -1.41
N PRO A 56 -13.43 -18.60 -0.74
CA PRO A 56 -14.37 -17.51 -0.97
C PRO A 56 -14.17 -16.92 -2.36
N ALA A 57 -15.25 -16.81 -3.13
CA ALA A 57 -15.28 -16.08 -4.39
C ALA A 57 -16.55 -15.22 -4.43
N ARG A 58 -16.40 -13.91 -4.25
CA ARG A 58 -17.52 -12.96 -4.31
C ARG A 58 -17.38 -12.04 -5.52
N PRO A 59 -18.49 -11.66 -6.18
CA PRO A 59 -18.43 -10.71 -7.28
C PRO A 59 -17.96 -9.32 -6.78
N PRO A 60 -17.28 -8.53 -7.62
CA PRO A 60 -16.91 -7.17 -7.31
C PRO A 60 -18.11 -6.29 -6.95
N TYR A 61 -17.92 -5.31 -6.07
CA TYR A 61 -18.94 -4.31 -5.80
C TYR A 61 -19.15 -3.40 -7.00
N ARG A 62 -20.36 -2.81 -7.08
CA ARG A 62 -20.64 -1.74 -8.03
C ARG A 62 -19.92 -0.48 -7.56
N MET A 63 -19.15 0.11 -8.47
CA MET A 63 -18.39 1.33 -8.24
C MET A 63 -18.83 2.40 -9.25
N ALA A 64 -18.78 3.66 -8.83
CA ALA A 64 -19.03 4.81 -9.69
C ALA A 64 -17.90 4.96 -10.74
N PRO A 65 -18.13 5.67 -11.85
CA PRO A 65 -17.10 5.92 -12.85
C PRO A 65 -15.75 6.46 -12.32
N PRO A 66 -15.68 7.44 -11.38
CA PRO A 66 -14.41 7.91 -10.84
C PRO A 66 -13.68 6.85 -10.00
N GLU A 67 -14.40 6.08 -9.18
CA GLU A 67 -13.84 4.98 -8.38
C GLU A 67 -13.24 3.89 -9.28
N LEU A 68 -13.95 3.55 -10.37
CA LEU A 68 -13.44 2.60 -11.35
C LEU A 68 -12.19 3.10 -12.09
N ALA A 69 -12.07 4.40 -12.33
CA ALA A 69 -10.89 4.99 -12.95
C ALA A 69 -9.69 4.91 -11.99
N GLU A 70 -9.89 5.26 -10.72
CA GLU A 70 -8.88 5.16 -9.68
C GLU A 70 -8.42 3.71 -9.48
N LEU A 71 -9.35 2.75 -9.42
CA LEU A 71 -9.02 1.33 -9.34
C LEU A 71 -8.10 0.86 -10.45
N ARG A 72 -8.40 1.27 -11.69
CA ARG A 72 -7.60 0.88 -12.86
C ARG A 72 -6.20 1.47 -12.79
N MET A 73 -6.08 2.73 -12.36
CA MET A 73 -4.80 3.39 -12.18
C MET A 73 -3.94 2.65 -11.14
N GLN A 74 -4.48 2.40 -9.95
CA GLN A 74 -3.77 1.68 -8.88
C GLN A 74 -3.39 0.25 -9.29
N LEU A 75 -4.28 -0.49 -9.96
CA LEU A 75 -3.97 -1.84 -10.45
C LEU A 75 -2.82 -1.82 -11.45
N ASN A 76 -2.79 -0.86 -12.37
CA ASN A 76 -1.69 -0.74 -13.33
C ASN A 76 -0.37 -0.44 -12.64
N GLU A 77 -0.35 0.50 -11.69
CA GLU A 77 0.86 0.83 -10.92
C GLU A 77 1.39 -0.39 -10.14
N LEU A 78 0.50 -1.17 -9.52
CA LEU A 78 0.87 -2.39 -8.79
C LEU A 78 1.37 -3.51 -9.72
N LEU A 79 0.79 -3.63 -10.91
CA LEU A 79 1.25 -4.57 -11.94
C LEU A 79 2.63 -4.19 -12.47
N GLU A 80 2.85 -2.92 -12.77
CA GLU A 80 4.14 -2.39 -13.22
C GLU A 80 5.23 -2.55 -12.16
N ALA A 81 4.89 -2.36 -10.88
CA ALA A 81 5.80 -2.60 -9.76
C ALA A 81 6.08 -4.10 -9.50
N GLY A 82 5.32 -5.01 -10.11
CA GLY A 82 5.41 -6.45 -9.90
C GLY A 82 4.86 -6.91 -8.54
N PHE A 83 4.09 -6.07 -7.84
CA PHE A 83 3.50 -6.39 -6.55
C PHE A 83 2.30 -7.33 -6.66
N ILE A 84 1.60 -7.28 -7.79
CA ILE A 84 0.50 -8.18 -8.11
C ILE A 84 0.70 -8.77 -9.51
N GLN A 85 -0.02 -9.85 -9.81
CA GLN A 85 -0.08 -10.45 -11.13
C GLN A 85 -1.47 -11.03 -11.40
N PRO A 86 -1.89 -11.15 -12.67
CA PRO A 86 -3.10 -11.88 -13.01
C PRO A 86 -3.05 -13.33 -12.47
N SER A 87 -4.16 -13.82 -11.94
CA SER A 87 -4.25 -15.18 -11.42
C SER A 87 -5.55 -15.86 -11.83
N LYS A 88 -5.55 -17.20 -11.80
CA LYS A 88 -6.74 -18.05 -11.96
C LYS A 88 -7.10 -18.72 -10.63
N ALA A 89 -6.93 -18.01 -9.52
CA ALA A 89 -7.18 -18.56 -8.20
C ALA A 89 -8.70 -18.81 -8.00
N PRO A 90 -9.09 -19.84 -7.24
CA PRO A 90 -10.48 -20.03 -6.83
C PRO A 90 -10.90 -19.03 -5.73
N TYR A 91 -9.97 -18.21 -5.25
CA TYR A 91 -10.16 -17.18 -4.23
C TYR A 91 -10.41 -15.82 -4.90
N GLY A 92 -11.42 -15.10 -4.43
CA GLY A 92 -11.75 -13.76 -4.90
C GLY A 92 -12.47 -12.96 -3.82
N ALA A 93 -11.89 -11.82 -3.46
CA ALA A 93 -12.49 -10.83 -2.58
C ALA A 93 -12.76 -9.54 -3.37
N PRO A 94 -13.90 -8.86 -3.13
CA PRO A 94 -14.20 -7.61 -3.80
C PRO A 94 -13.37 -6.47 -3.22
N VAL A 95 -13.01 -5.49 -4.08
CA VAL A 95 -12.31 -4.26 -3.71
C VAL A 95 -13.33 -3.15 -3.42
N LEU A 96 -12.96 -2.21 -2.54
CA LEU A 96 -13.74 -1.04 -2.13
C LEU A 96 -12.90 0.24 -2.29
N PHE A 97 -13.57 1.36 -2.59
CA PHE A 97 -13.03 2.73 -2.59
C PHE A 97 -13.68 3.55 -1.49
#